data_AF-A0A7R8VXT2-F1
#
_entry.id   AF-A0A7R8VXT2-F1
#
_cell.length_a   1.000
_cell.length_b   1.000
_cell.length_c   1.000
_cell.angle_alpha   90.00
_cell.angle_beta   90.00
_cell.angle_gamma   90.00
#
_symmetry.space_group_name_H-M   'P 1'
#
loop_
_entity.id
_entity.type
_entity.pdbx_description
1 polymer ?
#
loop_
_entity_poly.entity_id
_entity_poly.type
_entity_poly.pdbx_seq_one_letter_code
_entity_poly.pdbx_strand_id
1 'polypeptide(L)'
;MTLRCDVLQEPVHYDKTGVRVLTVCPGATKTELLTESPKRQMDNELGEQLSKKIETLIAQKPDNVANAMVHILNKGDSGSVWVSKNNEPPFLVSFPEVEI
;
A
#
# COMPACT_ATOMS: atom_id res chain seq x y z
N MET A 1 -10.82 -5.80 11.94
CA MET A 1 -9.59 -6.56 11.68
C MET A 1 -8.44 -5.57 11.72
N THR A 2 -7.87 -5.34 12.90
CA THR A 2 -6.74 -4.43 13.08
C THR A 2 -5.48 -5.19 12.71
N LEU A 3 -4.79 -4.77 11.65
CA LEU A 3 -3.48 -5.33 11.30
C LEU A 3 -2.49 -4.84 12.37
N ARG A 4 -2.13 -5.73 13.30
CA ARG A 4 -1.01 -5.54 14.24
C ARG A 4 0.30 -5.65 13.47
N CYS A 5 0.63 -4.62 12.68
CA CYS A 5 1.88 -4.57 11.94
C CYS A 5 3.10 -4.41 12.87
N ASP A 6 2.88 -3.96 14.11
CA ASP A 6 3.83 -3.88 15.22
C ASP A 6 4.45 -5.24 15.57
N VAL A 7 3.67 -6.31 15.54
CA VAL A 7 4.18 -7.66 15.89
C VAL A 7 5.29 -8.09 14.94
N LEU A 8 5.20 -7.75 13.64
CA LEU A 8 6.24 -8.10 12.68
C LEU A 8 7.53 -7.27 12.81
N GLN A 9 7.47 -6.17 13.56
CA GLN A 9 8.64 -5.35 13.89
C GLN A 9 9.42 -5.92 15.07
N GLU A 10 8.85 -6.88 15.82
CA GLU A 10 9.56 -7.48 16.94
C GLU A 10 10.79 -8.27 16.45
N PRO A 11 11.98 -8.03 17.05
CA PRO A 11 13.22 -8.69 16.65
C PRO A 11 13.14 -10.22 16.65
N VAL A 12 12.34 -10.80 17.55
CA VAL A 12 12.19 -12.25 17.72
C VAL A 12 11.81 -12.98 16.43
N HIS A 13 11.06 -12.33 15.52
CA HIS A 13 10.67 -12.96 14.27
C HIS A 13 11.82 -13.02 13.26
N TYR A 14 12.53 -11.90 13.10
CA TYR A 14 13.66 -11.82 12.20
C TYR A 14 14.85 -12.62 12.75
N ASP A 15 15.20 -12.46 14.01
CA ASP A 15 16.37 -13.11 14.63
C ASP A 15 16.24 -14.64 14.59
N LYS A 16 15.02 -15.17 14.69
CA LYS A 16 14.77 -16.61 14.65
C LYS A 16 14.77 -17.19 13.23
N THR A 17 14.37 -16.42 12.22
CA THR A 17 14.11 -16.95 10.87
C THR A 17 15.06 -16.44 9.79
N GLY A 18 15.71 -15.30 10.01
CA GLY A 18 16.43 -14.55 8.99
C GLY A 18 15.53 -13.95 7.90
N VAL A 19 14.20 -14.00 8.05
CA VAL A 19 13.23 -13.53 7.06
C VAL A 19 12.71 -12.15 7.45
N ARG A 20 12.96 -11.14 6.61
CA ARG A 20 12.32 -9.81 6.76
C ARG A 20 10.94 -9.81 6.14
N VAL A 21 9.97 -9.24 6.83
CA VAL A 21 8.64 -8.98 6.29
C VAL A 21 8.48 -7.49 6.06
N LEU A 22 8.04 -7.07 4.87
CA LEU A 22 7.89 -5.67 4.48
C LEU A 22 6.50 -5.46 3.90
N THR A 23 5.87 -4.32 4.22
CA THR A 23 4.56 -3.97 3.66
C THR A 23 4.66 -2.70 2.84
N VAL A 24 4.12 -2.75 1.62
CA VAL A 24 3.92 -1.57 0.77
C VAL A 24 2.42 -1.40 0.50
N CYS A 25 1.95 -0.17 0.66
CA CYS A 25 0.57 0.25 0.45
C CYS A 25 0.52 1.29 -0.69
N PRO A 26 0.31 0.86 -1.94
CA PRO A 26 0.16 1.78 -3.05
C PRO A 26 -1.14 2.59 -2.94
N GLY A 27 -1.07 3.89 -3.24
CA GLY A 27 -2.24 4.70 -3.56
C GLY A 27 -2.80 4.38 -4.95
N ALA A 28 -3.76 5.19 -5.42
CA ALA A 28 -4.35 5.05 -6.74
C ALA A 28 -3.26 5.00 -7.82
N THR A 29 -3.20 3.89 -8.56
CA THR A 29 -2.14 3.62 -9.55
C THR A 29 -2.79 3.29 -10.88
N LYS A 30 -2.26 3.83 -11.98
CA LYS A 30 -2.78 3.62 -13.34
C LYS A 30 -2.48 2.20 -13.84
N THR A 31 -3.19 1.23 -13.31
CA THR A 31 -3.23 -0.17 -13.74
C THR A 31 -4.65 -0.53 -14.16
N GLU A 32 -4.81 -1.66 -14.87
CA GLU A 32 -6.14 -2.17 -15.22
C GLU A 32 -6.99 -2.47 -13.99
N LEU A 33 -6.37 -2.81 -12.85
CA LEU A 33 -7.07 -2.96 -11.58
C LEU A 33 -7.85 -1.71 -11.21
N LEU A 34 -7.32 -0.51 -11.49
CA LEU A 34 -8.03 0.75 -11.24
C LEU A 34 -8.92 1.12 -12.43
N THR A 35 -8.39 1.15 -13.65
CA THR A 35 -9.09 1.71 -14.82
C THR A 35 -10.29 0.87 -15.28
N GLU A 36 -10.23 -0.46 -15.09
CA GLU A 36 -11.33 -1.36 -15.44
C GLU A 36 -12.26 -1.65 -14.27
N SER A 37 -11.93 -1.20 -13.05
CA SER A 37 -12.77 -1.44 -11.87
C SER A 37 -14.21 -0.90 -11.97
N PRO A 38 -14.50 0.27 -12.61
CA PRO A 38 -15.87 0.73 -12.80
C PRO A 38 -16.74 -0.26 -13.58
N LYS A 39 -16.18 -0.94 -14.58
CA LYS A 39 -16.91 -1.90 -15.42
C LYS A 39 -17.11 -3.26 -14.74
N ARG A 40 -16.47 -3.48 -13.59
CA ARG A 40 -16.46 -4.74 -12.83
C ARG A 40 -17.22 -4.62 -11.51
N GLN A 41 -18.01 -3.57 -11.34
CA GLN A 41 -18.91 -3.42 -10.19
C GLN A 41 -20.13 -4.33 -10.33
N MET A 42 -20.87 -4.50 -9.22
CA MET A 42 -22.06 -5.37 -9.18
C MET A 42 -23.17 -4.89 -10.13
N ASP A 43 -23.24 -3.58 -10.37
CA ASP A 43 -24.16 -2.94 -11.30
C ASP A 43 -23.53 -1.66 -11.91
N ASN A 44 -24.22 -1.09 -12.89
CA ASN A 44 -23.76 0.10 -13.60
C ASN A 44 -23.75 1.36 -12.73
N GLU A 45 -24.67 1.49 -11.77
CA GLU A 45 -24.75 2.68 -10.91
C GLU A 45 -23.51 2.77 -10.01
N LEU A 46 -23.13 1.65 -9.39
CA LEU A 46 -21.89 1.53 -8.62
C LEU A 46 -20.66 1.77 -9.49
N GLY A 47 -20.70 1.31 -10.75
CA GLY A 47 -19.66 1.58 -11.75
C GLY A 47 -19.49 3.07 -11.99
N GLU A 48 -20.57 3.80 -12.27
CA GLU A 48 -20.54 5.25 -12.49
C GLU A 48 -20.08 6.02 -11.25
N GLN A 49 -20.56 5.63 -10.05
CA GLN A 49 -20.13 6.24 -8.79
C GLN A 49 -18.63 6.02 -8.55
N LEU A 50 -18.11 4.84 -8.84
CA LEU A 50 -16.68 4.54 -8.72
C LEU A 50 -15.87 5.34 -9.73
N SER A 51 -16.30 5.44 -11.00
CA SER A 51 -15.63 6.24 -12.02
C SER A 51 -15.46 7.69 -11.57
N LYS A 52 -16.54 8.32 -11.08
CA LYS A 52 -16.50 9.68 -10.54
C LYS A 52 -15.54 9.82 -9.37
N LYS A 53 -15.45 8.82 -8.48
CA LYS A 53 -14.48 8.82 -7.37
C LYS A 53 -13.05 8.71 -7.87
N ILE A 54 -12.76 7.82 -8.81
CA ILE A 54 -11.42 7.63 -9.38
C ILE A 54 -10.90 8.93 -10.01
N GLU A 55 -11.76 9.69 -10.70
CA GLU A 55 -11.41 10.98 -11.32
C GLU A 55 -10.92 12.03 -10.31
N THR A 56 -11.31 11.92 -9.04
CA THR A 56 -10.84 12.83 -7.98
C THR A 56 -9.47 12.47 -7.39
N LEU A 57 -8.94 11.28 -7.74
CA LEU A 57 -7.69 10.77 -7.17
C LEU A 57 -6.48 11.22 -8.00
N ILE A 58 -5.38 11.53 -7.33
CA ILE A 58 -4.08 11.73 -7.99
C ILE A 58 -3.48 10.36 -8.29
N ALA A 59 -3.78 9.83 -9.48
CA ALA A 59 -3.29 8.53 -9.90
C ALA A 59 -1.79 8.55 -10.26
N GLN A 60 -1.01 7.68 -9.62
CA GLN A 60 0.43 7.51 -9.89
C GLN A 60 0.69 6.53 -11.04
N LYS A 61 1.89 6.61 -11.65
CA LYS A 61 2.37 5.62 -12.62
C LYS A 61 2.81 4.34 -11.89
N PRO A 62 2.64 3.14 -12.49
CA PRO A 62 3.17 1.90 -11.94
C PRO A 62 4.67 1.95 -11.64
N ASP A 63 5.45 2.67 -12.46
CA ASP A 63 6.89 2.87 -12.26
C ASP A 63 7.23 3.51 -10.92
N ASN A 64 6.38 4.42 -10.42
CA ASN A 64 6.59 5.04 -9.11
C ASN A 64 6.51 4.00 -8.00
N VAL A 65 5.52 3.10 -8.07
CA VAL A 65 5.36 2.01 -7.10
C VAL A 65 6.50 1.00 -7.21
N ALA A 66 6.98 0.72 -8.42
CA ALA A 66 8.14 -0.15 -8.63
C ALA A 66 9.41 0.44 -8.00
N ASN A 67 9.67 1.73 -8.22
CA ASN A 67 10.80 2.44 -7.61
C ASN A 67 10.69 2.46 -6.08
N ALA A 68 9.49 2.70 -5.55
CA ALA A 68 9.21 2.62 -4.13
C ALA A 68 9.51 1.22 -3.57
N MET A 69 9.06 0.17 -4.25
CA MET A 69 9.32 -1.22 -3.85
C MET A 69 10.83 -1.50 -3.78
N VAL A 70 11.60 -1.07 -4.79
CA VAL A 70 13.07 -1.23 -4.78
C VAL A 70 13.70 -0.48 -3.61
N HIS A 71 13.25 0.74 -3.30
CA HIS A 71 13.72 1.49 -2.14
C HIS A 71 13.45 0.73 -0.83
N ILE A 72 12.22 0.24 -0.65
CA ILE A 72 11.76 -0.44 0.56
C ILE A 72 12.49 -1.78 0.74
N LEU A 73 12.70 -2.56 -0.32
CA LEU A 73 13.45 -3.82 -0.24
C LEU A 73 14.88 -3.61 0.27
N ASN A 74 15.52 -2.53 -0.18
CA ASN A 74 16.90 -2.20 0.15
C ASN A 74 17.07 -1.51 1.51
N LYS A 75 16.06 -0.75 1.97
CA LYS A 75 16.18 0.15 3.13
C LYS A 75 15.18 -0.11 4.26
N GLY A 76 14.13 -0.89 4.01
CA GLY A 76 13.09 -1.16 4.98
C GLY A 76 13.53 -2.16 6.05
N ASP A 77 13.23 -1.81 7.30
CA ASP A 77 13.36 -2.69 8.45
C ASP A 77 12.24 -3.74 8.47
N SER A 78 12.48 -4.90 9.09
CA SER A 78 11.43 -5.92 9.23
C SER A 78 10.20 -5.35 9.95
N GLY A 79 9.01 -5.70 9.46
CA GLY A 79 7.73 -5.20 9.95
C GLY A 79 7.40 -3.76 9.55
N SER A 80 8.27 -3.07 8.82
CA SER A 80 7.98 -1.70 8.38
C SER A 80 6.85 -1.64 7.35
N VAL A 81 6.02 -0.60 7.46
CA VAL A 81 4.88 -0.34 6.57
C VAL A 81 5.09 0.98 5.85
N TRP A 82 5.00 0.93 4.53
CA TRP A 82 5.31 2.06 3.67
C TRP A 82 4.15 2.39 2.75
N VAL A 83 3.98 3.66 2.43
CA VAL A 83 2.99 4.13 1.46
C VAL A 83 3.68 4.75 0.26
N SER A 84 3.27 4.36 -0.95
CA SER A 84 3.67 4.98 -2.22
C SER A 84 2.44 5.60 -2.85
N LYS A 85 2.36 6.93 -2.96
CA LYS A 85 1.18 7.62 -3.52
C LYS A 85 1.58 8.87 -4.30
N ASN A 86 0.68 9.31 -5.19
CA ASN A 86 0.72 10.62 -5.86
C ASN A 86 1.98 10.89 -6.72
N ASN A 87 2.74 9.86 -7.14
CA ASN A 87 4.07 10.00 -7.76
C ASN A 87 5.13 10.66 -6.87
N GLU A 88 4.94 10.63 -5.55
CA GLU A 88 5.91 11.09 -4.56
C GLU A 88 6.80 9.92 -4.08
N PRO A 89 7.96 10.21 -3.46
CA PRO A 89 8.77 9.21 -2.77
C PRO A 89 7.96 8.44 -1.70
N PRO A 90 8.28 7.16 -1.44
CA PRO A 90 7.59 6.40 -0.40
C PRO A 90 7.89 6.97 0.99
N PHE A 91 6.91 6.90 1.88
CA PHE A 91 7.07 7.30 3.27
C PHE A 91 6.66 6.18 4.24
N LEU A 92 7.36 6.14 5.38
CA LEU A 92 7.11 5.19 6.45
C LEU A 92 5.85 5.60 7.24
N VAL A 93 5.01 4.62 7.59
CA VAL A 93 3.81 4.83 8.41
C VAL A 93 4.15 4.59 9.88
N SER A 94 3.79 5.54 10.73
CA SER A 94 3.73 5.38 12.18
C SER A 94 2.29 5.14 12.63
N PHE A 95 2.03 4.02 13.29
CA PHE A 95 0.71 3.73 13.86
C PHE A 95 0.64 4.21 15.31
N PRO A 96 -0.47 4.81 15.75
CA PRO A 96 -0.68 5.05 17.18
C PRO A 96 -0.85 3.72 17.91
N GLU A 97 -0.36 3.64 19.15
CA GLU A 97 -0.70 2.52 20.03
C GLU A 97 -2.20 2.55 20.28
N VAL A 98 -2.87 1.43 20.01
CA VAL A 98 -4.28 1.24 20.32
C VAL A 98 -4.33 0.34 21.55
N GLU A 99 -4.66 0.94 22.71
CA GLU A 99 -5.07 0.18 23.89
C GLU A 99 -6.41 -0.49 23.57
N ILE A 100 -6.45 -1.82 23.71
CA ILE A 100 -7.64 -2.65 23.46
C ILE A 100 -8.12 -3.22 24.79
#